data_AF-A0A7C0WQ02-F1
#
_entry.id   AF-A0A7C0WQ02-F1
#
_cell.length_a   1.000
_cell.length_b   1.000
_cell.length_c   1.000
_cell.angle_alpha   90.00
_cell.angle_beta   90.00
_cell.angle_gamma   90.00
#
_symmetry.space_group_name_H-M   'P 1'
#
loop_
_entity.id
_entity.type
_entity.pdbx_description
1 polymer ?
#
loop_
_entity_poly.entity_id
_entity_poly.type
_entity_poly.pdbx_seq_one_letter_code
_entity_poly.pdbx_strand_id
1 'polypeptide(L)'
;MFVTDMGDVDGMLFVFEDAAPRSFWMRNTRLPLDIVFFDAAGSPVGDYLMAPCPDSSTECPGYPSDAGAMFALETVAGVYDFAAETLDVSSVP
;
A
#
# COMPACT_ATOMS: atom_id res chain seq x y z
N MET A 1 7.40 -3.43 -8.70
CA MET A 1 7.21 -4.55 -9.66
C MET A 1 8.49 -5.39 -9.73
N PHE A 2 8.41 -6.72 -9.56
CA PHE A 2 9.53 -7.69 -9.42
C PHE A 2 10.37 -7.61 -8.13
N VAL A 3 9.80 -7.10 -7.03
CA VAL A 3 10.47 -7.15 -5.73
C VAL A 3 10.37 -8.58 -5.18
N THR A 4 11.50 -9.26 -5.06
CA THR A 4 11.60 -10.62 -4.49
C THR A 4 12.12 -10.64 -3.06
N ASP A 5 12.61 -9.49 -2.58
CA ASP A 5 13.17 -9.24 -1.26
C ASP A 5 13.13 -7.73 -0.98
N MET A 6 12.76 -7.30 0.23
CA MET A 6 12.69 -5.88 0.62
C MET A 6 13.92 -5.42 1.42
N GLY A 7 14.90 -6.29 1.68
CA GLY A 7 16.14 -5.93 2.40
C GLY A 7 15.89 -5.36 3.81
N ASP A 8 16.66 -4.33 4.19
CA ASP A 8 16.46 -3.52 5.42
C ASP A 8 15.36 -2.46 5.26
N VAL A 9 14.64 -2.47 4.13
CA VAL A 9 13.56 -1.52 3.86
C VAL A 9 12.25 -2.18 4.26
N ASP A 10 11.70 -1.69 5.36
CA ASP A 10 10.48 -2.17 5.98
C ASP A 10 9.21 -2.02 5.10
N GLY A 11 9.28 -1.20 4.04
CA GLY A 11 8.12 -0.85 3.22
C GLY A 11 8.44 -0.05 1.95
N MET A 12 7.49 0.01 1.02
CA MET A 12 7.51 0.95 -0.12
C MET A 12 6.48 2.05 0.10
N LEU A 13 6.94 3.29 0.28
CA LEU A 13 6.07 4.46 0.37
C LEU A 13 5.87 5.09 -1.01
N PHE A 14 4.61 5.18 -1.43
CA PHE A 14 4.17 5.89 -2.62
C PHE A 14 3.66 7.27 -2.20
N VAL A 15 4.20 8.33 -2.84
CA VAL A 15 3.80 9.72 -2.61
C VAL A 15 3.16 10.25 -3.88
N PHE A 16 1.95 10.79 -3.77
CA PHE A 16 1.19 11.35 -4.89
C PHE A 16 1.10 12.88 -4.78
N GLU A 17 0.98 13.57 -5.92
CA GLU A 17 0.89 15.04 -5.96
C GLU A 17 -0.45 15.57 -5.44
N ASP A 18 -1.50 14.75 -5.49
CA ASP A 18 -2.88 15.11 -5.12
C ASP A 18 -3.58 14.02 -4.30
N ALA A 19 -4.49 14.44 -3.41
CA ALA A 19 -5.34 13.54 -2.65
C ALA A 19 -6.55 13.10 -3.49
N ALA A 20 -6.47 11.90 -4.07
CA ALA A 20 -7.52 11.31 -4.90
C ALA A 20 -7.68 9.81 -4.60
N PRO A 21 -8.83 9.19 -4.92
CA PRO A 21 -8.98 7.74 -4.77
C PRO A 21 -7.88 7.00 -5.51
N ARG A 22 -7.12 6.16 -4.81
CA ARG A 22 -6.04 5.32 -5.36
C ARG A 22 -6.47 3.88 -5.34
N SER A 23 -5.94 3.06 -6.25
CA SER A 23 -6.22 1.62 -6.25
C SER A 23 -4.97 0.86 -6.66
N PHE A 24 -4.62 -0.15 -5.87
CA PHE A 24 -3.49 -1.02 -6.10
C PHE A 24 -3.93 -2.42 -6.48
N TRP A 25 -3.03 -3.21 -7.06
CA TRP A 25 -3.30 -4.54 -7.57
C TRP A 25 -2.03 -5.37 -7.47
N MET A 26 -2.18 -6.68 -7.31
CA MET A 26 -1.06 -7.58 -7.02
C MET A 26 -0.59 -8.39 -8.24
N ARG A 27 -0.78 -7.86 -9.46
CA ARG A 27 -0.36 -8.59 -10.66
C ARG A 27 1.17 -8.66 -10.73
N ASN A 28 1.69 -9.87 -10.89
CA ASN A 28 3.12 -10.20 -10.87
C ASN A 28 3.81 -9.97 -9.52
N THR A 29 3.05 -9.84 -8.42
CA THR A 29 3.58 -9.77 -7.06
C THR A 29 3.44 -11.15 -6.41
N ARG A 30 4.55 -11.78 -6.04
CA ARG A 30 4.57 -13.17 -5.53
C ARG A 30 4.48 -13.28 -4.00
N LEU A 31 4.67 -12.18 -3.30
CA LEU A 31 4.60 -12.10 -1.84
C LEU A 31 3.28 -11.42 -1.44
N PRO A 32 2.60 -11.90 -0.39
CA PRO A 32 1.50 -11.16 0.22
C PRO A 32 2.03 -9.88 0.87
N LEU A 33 1.30 -8.78 0.70
CA LEU A 33 1.67 -7.46 1.19
C LEU A 33 0.50 -6.84 1.93
N ASP A 34 0.79 -6.03 2.95
CA ASP A 34 -0.18 -5.11 3.53
C ASP A 34 -0.04 -3.76 2.85
N ILE A 35 -1.16 -3.13 2.48
CA ILE A 35 -1.19 -1.74 2.02
C ILE A 35 -2.03 -0.90 2.97
N VAL A 36 -1.54 0.30 3.26
CA VAL A 36 -2.31 1.34 3.96
C VAL A 36 -2.26 2.62 3.16
N PHE A 37 -3.42 3.23 2.97
CA PHE A 37 -3.57 4.52 2.32
C PHE A 37 -3.66 5.61 3.37
N PHE A 38 -3.01 6.75 3.12
CA PHE A 38 -3.09 7.92 4.00
C PHE A 38 -3.55 9.16 3.21
N ASP A 39 -4.35 10.00 3.86
CA ASP A 39 -4.72 11.31 3.34
C ASP A 39 -3.55 12.31 3.40
N ALA A 40 -3.79 13.54 2.96
CA ALA A 40 -2.78 14.61 2.97
C ALA A 40 -2.29 14.99 4.39
N ALA A 41 -3.03 14.62 5.44
CA ALA A 41 -2.63 14.84 6.83
C ALA A 41 -1.91 13.63 7.44
N GLY A 42 -1.73 12.53 6.69
CA GLY A 42 -1.13 11.29 7.19
C GLY A 42 -2.10 10.42 7.98
N SER A 43 -3.41 10.67 7.90
CA SER A 43 -4.43 9.83 8.55
C SER A 43 -4.77 8.63 7.67
N PRO A 44 -4.87 7.41 8.22
CA PRO A 44 -5.21 6.23 7.44
C PRO A 44 -6.63 6.35 6.85
N VAL A 45 -6.77 6.09 5.56
CA VAL A 45 -8.02 6.15 4.78
C VAL A 45 -8.30 4.84 4.03
N GLY A 46 -7.89 3.73 4.64
CA GLY A 46 -8.14 2.37 4.16
C GLY A 46 -6.87 1.52 4.24
N ASP A 47 -7.06 0.26 4.59
CA ASP A 47 -6.02 -0.75 4.64
C ASP A 47 -6.51 -2.08 4.05
N TYR A 48 -5.59 -2.83 3.45
CA TYR A 48 -5.88 -4.15 2.92
C TYR A 48 -4.69 -5.09 3.10
N LEU A 49 -5.00 -6.32 3.53
CA LEU A 49 -4.13 -7.46 3.28
C LEU A 49 -4.30 -7.89 1.82
N MET A 50 -3.29 -7.61 1.00
CA MET A 50 -3.30 -7.90 -0.42
C MET A 50 -2.72 -9.28 -0.74
N ALA A 51 -3.52 -10.09 -1.42
CA ALA A 51 -3.09 -11.42 -1.88
C ALA A 51 -2.48 -11.37 -3.30
N PRO A 52 -1.41 -12.14 -3.56
CA PRO A 52 -0.86 -12.37 -4.90
C PRO A 52 -1.94 -12.76 -5.91
N CYS A 53 -1.86 -12.16 -7.09
CA CYS A 53 -2.74 -12.51 -8.18
C CYS A 53 -2.32 -13.83 -8.84
N PRO A 54 -3.23 -14.75 -9.17
CA PRO A 54 -2.88 -15.95 -9.93
C PRO A 54 -2.28 -15.57 -11.30
N ASP A 55 -1.15 -16.17 -11.67
CA ASP A 55 -0.47 -15.90 -12.96
C ASP A 55 -1.36 -16.15 -14.19
N SER A 56 -2.38 -17.00 -14.04
CA SER A 56 -3.31 -17.40 -15.10
C SER A 56 -4.60 -16.55 -15.16
N SER A 57 -4.81 -15.58 -14.26
CA SER A 57 -6.04 -14.78 -14.26
C SER A 57 -5.92 -13.53 -15.13
N THR A 58 -6.93 -13.30 -15.98
CA THR A 58 -7.09 -12.03 -16.71
C THR A 58 -7.58 -10.91 -15.79
N GLU A 59 -8.28 -11.30 -14.71
CA GLU A 59 -8.87 -10.40 -13.74
C GLU A 59 -8.09 -10.47 -12.44
N CYS A 60 -7.58 -9.32 -12.00
CA CYS A 60 -6.87 -9.16 -10.75
C CYS A 60 -7.66 -8.19 -9.87
N PRO A 61 -7.97 -8.54 -8.62
CA PRO A 61 -8.69 -7.64 -7.74
C PRO A 61 -7.88 -6.36 -7.51
N GLY A 62 -8.58 -5.23 -7.57
CA GLY A 62 -8.05 -3.94 -7.14
C GLY A 62 -8.40 -3.70 -5.67
N TYR A 63 -7.51 -3.01 -4.97
CA TYR A 63 -7.62 -2.60 -3.56
C TYR A 63 -7.72 -1.07 -3.55
N PRO A 64 -8.93 -0.50 -3.62
CA PRO A 64 -9.13 0.96 -3.67
C PRO A 64 -9.03 1.59 -2.28
N SER A 65 -8.55 2.83 -2.18
CA SER A 65 -8.65 3.62 -0.96
C SER A 65 -10.10 4.03 -0.68
N ASP A 66 -10.49 4.14 0.60
CA ASP A 66 -11.85 4.54 0.98
C ASP A 66 -12.10 6.04 0.74
N ALA A 67 -11.03 6.84 0.75
CA ALA A 67 -11.07 8.28 0.47
C ALA A 67 -9.89 8.73 -0.39
N GLY A 68 -9.74 10.05 -0.57
CA GLY A 68 -8.62 10.64 -1.30
C GLY A 68 -7.30 10.37 -0.57
N ALA A 69 -6.42 9.57 -1.19
CA ALA A 69 -5.12 9.22 -0.63
C ALA A 69 -4.01 10.02 -1.33
N MET A 70 -3.15 10.62 -0.51
CA MET A 70 -1.92 11.30 -0.94
C MET A 70 -0.69 10.41 -0.74
N PHE A 71 -0.78 9.43 0.17
CA PHE A 71 0.28 8.46 0.40
C PHE A 71 -0.28 7.03 0.41
N ALA A 72 0.53 6.06 0.03
CA ALA A 72 0.25 4.65 0.24
C ALA A 72 1.53 3.92 0.68
N LEU A 73 1.45 3.09 1.71
CA LEU A 73 2.58 2.32 2.22
C LEU A 73 2.31 0.83 1.99
N GLU A 74 3.16 0.18 1.21
CA GLU A 74 3.15 -1.28 1.05
C GLU A 74 4.23 -1.90 1.95
N THR A 75 3.90 -2.93 2.70
CA THR A 75 4.86 -3.68 3.54
C THR A 75 4.67 -5.18 3.39
N VAL A 76 5.62 -5.97 3.88
CA VAL A 76 5.43 -7.42 3.96
C VAL A 76 4.25 -7.72 4.89
N ALA A 77 3.35 -8.60 4.45
CA ALA A 77 2.15 -8.93 5.21
C ALA A 77 2.48 -9.37 6.66
N GLY A 78 1.80 -8.76 7.63
CA GLY A 78 1.90 -9.05 9.06
C GLY A 78 3.11 -8.45 9.77
N VAL A 79 3.91 -7.60 9.13
CA VAL A 79 5.03 -6.92 9.79
C VAL A 79 4.57 -5.71 10.61
N TYR A 80 3.49 -5.05 10.19
CA TYR A 80 3.00 -3.82 10.81
C TYR A 80 1.53 -3.92 11.19
N ASP A 81 1.21 -3.45 12.40
CA ASP A 81 -0.16 -3.23 12.84
C ASP A 81 -0.50 -1.74 12.68
N PHE A 82 -1.03 -1.38 11.52
CA PHE A 82 -1.34 0.01 11.17
C PHE A 82 -2.69 0.50 11.71
N ALA A 83 -3.41 -0.33 12.49
CA ALA A 83 -4.80 -0.06 12.87
C ALA A 83 -5.00 1.21 13.74
N ALA A 84 -3.93 1.93 14.12
CA ALA A 84 -4.04 3.15 14.92
C ALA A 84 -2.94 4.21 14.69
N GLU A 85 -1.98 4.01 13.79
CA GLU A 85 -0.85 4.93 13.65
C GLU A 85 -0.98 5.87 12.45
N THR A 86 -0.78 7.16 12.70
CA THR A 86 -0.72 8.20 11.68
C THR A 86 0.68 8.25 11.09
N LEU A 87 0.77 8.42 9.77
CA LEU A 87 2.05 8.63 9.10
C LEU A 87 2.56 10.04 9.41
N ASP A 88 3.78 10.16 9.93
CA ASP A 88 4.43 11.45 10.12
C ASP A 88 4.84 12.05 8.77
N VAL A 89 3.94 12.82 8.17
CA VAL A 89 4.14 13.47 6.87
C VAL A 89 5.26 14.51 6.89
N SER A 90 5.72 14.96 8.06
CA SER A 90 6.83 15.92 8.15
C SER A 90 8.20 15.31 7.83
N SER A 91 8.27 13.97 7.88
CA SER A 91 9.46 13.18 7.56
C SER A 91 9.47 12.68 6.11
N VAL A 92 8.41 12.94 5.33
CA VAL A 92 8.34 12.58 3.90
C VAL A 92 8.99 13.68 3.07
N PRO A 93 10.03 13.37 2.27
CA PRO A 93 10.81 14.36 1.51
C PRO A 93 10.05 14.98 0.33
#